data_AF-A0A1I8ANJ5-F1
#
_entry.id   AF-A0A1I8ANJ5-F1
#
_cell.length_a   1.000
_cell.length_b   1.000
_cell.length_c   1.000
_cell.angle_alpha   90.00
_cell.angle_beta   90.00
_cell.angle_gamma   90.00
#
_symmetry.space_group_name_H-M   'P 1'
#
loop_
_entity.id
_entity.type
_entity.pdbx_description
1 polymer ?
#
loop_
_entity_poly.entity_id
_entity_poly.type
_entity_poly.pdbx_seq_one_letter_code
_entity_poly.pdbx_strand_id
1 'polypeptide(L)'
;MFLPWDVFAYNRRAGVKSSKYTHLLLVANACFGGDPPLRRDGRIVQCAHNSGCPHSHFCHQGASPRASVCCKKRGDVCDQQLMVGVGDAHLPRFFYSPTEDLCVAFNYSGLGGNENNFLTRQECELACPGYKGYCPHGKPLIQKGKIQTCGIDTICPKNYLCHVTRKETRSVCCSDPAHFCLLEKEPGPCDQKLSKYAYNKTLGICQKFETRVSPSTTLAAVAT
;
A
#
# COMPACT_ATOMS: atom_id res chain seq x y z
N MET A 1 12.98 -45.03 11.43
CA MET A 1 12.33 -44.30 10.31
C MET A 1 13.16 -43.08 10.00
N PHE A 2 14.03 -43.19 8.99
CA PHE A 2 14.84 -42.11 8.45
C PHE A 2 14.61 -42.09 6.93
N LEU A 3 14.34 -40.92 6.37
CA LEU A 3 14.29 -40.68 4.92
C LEU A 3 15.72 -40.56 4.38
N PRO A 4 16.08 -41.16 3.23
CA PRO A 4 17.31 -40.86 2.55
C PRO A 4 17.12 -39.82 1.43
N TRP A 5 18.20 -39.09 1.22
CA TRP A 5 18.42 -38.02 0.27
C TRP A 5 18.72 -38.56 -1.15
N ASP A 6 18.47 -37.69 -2.13
CA ASP A 6 18.89 -37.70 -3.55
C ASP A 6 18.24 -38.71 -4.52
N VAL A 7 17.69 -38.19 -5.62
CA VAL A 7 18.31 -38.32 -6.95
C VAL A 7 17.90 -37.13 -7.83
N PHE A 8 18.85 -36.20 -8.01
CA PHE A 8 18.86 -35.25 -9.12
C PHE A 8 18.82 -36.01 -10.45
N ALA A 9 17.78 -35.79 -11.26
CA ALA A 9 17.79 -36.24 -12.66
C ALA A 9 18.64 -35.28 -13.51
N TYR A 10 19.96 -35.46 -13.46
CA TYR A 10 20.92 -34.81 -14.37
C TYR A 10 20.87 -35.52 -15.73
N ASN A 11 20.10 -34.97 -16.67
CA ASN A 11 20.02 -35.50 -18.03
C ASN A 11 21.25 -35.06 -18.85
N ARG A 12 22.13 -36.02 -19.19
CA ARG A 12 23.49 -35.81 -19.72
C ARG A 12 23.59 -35.65 -21.24
N ARG A 13 22.50 -35.40 -21.96
CA ARG A 13 22.55 -35.20 -23.43
C ARG A 13 21.69 -33.99 -23.82
N ALA A 14 22.34 -33.00 -24.44
CA ALA A 14 21.86 -31.70 -24.88
C ALA A 14 21.58 -30.68 -23.75
N GLY A 15 22.51 -29.72 -23.58
CA GLY A 15 22.38 -28.56 -22.70
C GLY A 15 21.33 -27.56 -23.17
N VAL A 16 20.05 -27.93 -23.07
CA VAL A 16 18.92 -27.03 -23.29
C VAL A 16 18.00 -27.12 -22.08
N LYS A 17 18.08 -26.13 -21.17
CA LYS A 17 17.03 -25.93 -20.17
C LYS A 17 15.73 -25.66 -20.93
N SER A 18 14.75 -26.55 -20.80
CA SER A 18 13.43 -26.37 -21.42
C SER A 18 12.81 -25.06 -20.94
N SER A 19 12.81 -24.05 -21.80
CA SER A 19 12.34 -22.68 -21.56
C SER A 19 10.89 -22.63 -21.02
N LYS A 20 10.08 -23.68 -21.23
CA LYS A 20 8.69 -23.77 -20.77
C LYS A 20 8.55 -23.89 -19.25
N TYR A 21 9.50 -24.52 -18.54
CA TYR A 21 9.37 -24.77 -17.09
C TYR A 21 9.91 -23.63 -16.22
N THR A 22 10.99 -22.96 -16.63
CA THR A 22 11.50 -21.76 -15.96
C THR A 22 10.54 -20.58 -16.06
N HIS A 23 9.84 -20.43 -17.19
CA HIS A 23 8.89 -19.35 -17.42
C HIS A 23 7.57 -19.50 -16.63
N LEU A 24 7.18 -20.74 -16.30
CA LEU A 24 5.96 -21.04 -15.54
C LEU A 24 6.13 -20.76 -14.03
N LEU A 25 7.33 -21.04 -13.50
CA LEU A 25 7.71 -20.77 -12.11
C LEU A 25 7.84 -19.26 -11.81
N LEU A 26 8.27 -18.47 -12.79
CA LEU A 26 8.41 -17.01 -12.65
C LEU A 26 7.06 -16.28 -12.50
N VAL A 27 6.01 -16.74 -13.21
CA VAL A 27 4.69 -16.08 -13.19
C VAL A 27 3.87 -16.49 -11.95
N ALA A 28 4.12 -17.68 -11.39
CA ALA A 28 3.42 -18.16 -10.20
C ALA A 28 3.67 -17.28 -8.96
N ASN A 29 4.82 -16.59 -8.90
CA ASN A 29 5.22 -15.73 -7.78
C ASN A 29 5.07 -14.23 -8.10
N ALA A 30 4.26 -13.90 -9.11
CA ALA A 30 4.07 -12.51 -9.53
C ALA A 30 3.32 -11.67 -8.48
N CYS A 31 2.45 -12.26 -7.66
CA CYS A 31 1.71 -11.50 -6.66
C CYS A 31 2.44 -11.44 -5.30
N PHE A 32 2.02 -10.47 -4.47
CA PHE A 32 2.51 -10.28 -3.11
C PHE A 32 2.54 -11.58 -2.29
N GLY A 33 3.64 -11.83 -1.59
CA GLY A 33 3.74 -12.95 -0.63
C GLY A 33 3.66 -14.35 -1.25
N GLY A 34 3.79 -14.47 -2.58
CA GLY A 34 3.60 -15.74 -3.28
C GLY A 34 2.12 -16.12 -3.48
N ASP A 35 1.19 -15.17 -3.30
CA ASP A 35 -0.21 -15.39 -3.65
C ASP A 35 -0.33 -15.83 -5.12
N PRO A 36 -1.20 -16.80 -5.44
CA PRO A 36 -1.39 -17.22 -6.82
C PRO A 36 -2.08 -16.10 -7.63
N PRO A 37 -1.64 -15.85 -8.87
CA PRO A 37 -2.38 -15.00 -9.79
C PRO A 37 -3.79 -15.53 -10.05
N LEU A 38 -4.72 -14.64 -10.41
CA LEU A 38 -6.09 -15.02 -10.79
C LEU A 38 -6.07 -16.05 -11.92
N ARG A 39 -6.83 -17.12 -11.74
CA ARG A 39 -7.03 -18.16 -12.75
C ARG A 39 -8.48 -18.20 -13.23
N ARG A 40 -8.67 -18.40 -14.54
CA ARG A 40 -9.95 -18.71 -15.18
C ARG A 40 -9.76 -19.97 -16.02
N ASP A 41 -10.59 -20.99 -15.77
CA ASP A 41 -10.51 -22.30 -16.44
C ASP A 41 -9.10 -22.93 -16.39
N GLY A 42 -8.45 -22.82 -15.23
CA GLY A 42 -7.10 -23.36 -14.99
C GLY A 42 -5.95 -22.52 -15.56
N ARG A 43 -6.22 -21.49 -16.37
CA ARG A 43 -5.22 -20.61 -16.98
C ARG A 43 -5.06 -19.30 -16.20
N ILE A 44 -3.82 -18.81 -16.11
CA ILE A 44 -3.52 -17.52 -15.49
C ILE A 44 -4.10 -16.40 -16.35
N VAL A 45 -4.84 -15.49 -15.72
CA VAL A 45 -5.38 -14.30 -16.37
C VAL A 45 -4.29 -13.25 -16.50
N GLN A 46 -3.85 -13.04 -17.74
CA GLN A 46 -2.94 -11.96 -18.10
C GLN A 46 -3.70 -10.64 -18.24
N CYS A 47 -3.01 -9.55 -17.98
CA CYS A 47 -3.57 -8.20 -18.06
C CYS A 47 -2.59 -7.25 -18.74
N ALA A 48 -3.12 -6.14 -19.24
CA ALA A 48 -2.33 -5.08 -19.83
C ALA A 48 -2.69 -3.75 -19.17
N HIS A 49 -1.69 -3.11 -18.57
CA HIS A 49 -1.80 -1.81 -17.90
C HIS A 49 -2.85 -1.82 -16.77
N ASN A 50 -4.10 -1.42 -17.05
CA ASN A 50 -5.23 -1.41 -16.10
C ASN A 50 -6.45 -2.21 -16.60
N SER A 51 -6.31 -2.97 -17.68
CA SER A 51 -7.41 -3.70 -18.32
C SER A 51 -7.23 -5.22 -18.21
N GLY A 52 -8.35 -5.93 -18.09
CA GLY A 52 -8.37 -7.40 -18.04
C GLY A 52 -8.58 -8.00 -16.63
N CYS A 53 -8.48 -7.20 -15.57
CA CYS A 53 -8.74 -7.65 -14.21
C CYS A 53 -10.12 -7.22 -13.69
N PRO A 54 -10.83 -8.07 -12.91
CA PRO A 54 -12.06 -7.68 -12.24
C PRO A 54 -11.78 -6.62 -11.15
N HIS A 55 -12.81 -5.89 -10.69
CA HIS A 55 -12.65 -4.81 -9.70
C HIS A 55 -11.92 -5.21 -8.40
N SER A 56 -11.99 -6.49 -8.02
CA SER A 56 -11.32 -7.07 -6.84
C SER A 56 -9.82 -7.34 -7.03
N HIS A 57 -9.31 -7.18 -8.25
CA HIS A 57 -7.92 -7.43 -8.63
C HIS A 57 -7.32 -6.20 -9.32
N PHE A 58 -6.02 -6.01 -9.15
CA PHE A 58 -5.23 -5.05 -9.91
C PHE A 58 -4.37 -5.79 -10.92
N CYS A 59 -3.94 -5.09 -11.97
CA CYS A 59 -2.99 -5.64 -12.92
C CYS A 59 -1.58 -5.45 -12.37
N HIS A 60 -0.95 -6.54 -11.93
CA HIS A 60 0.47 -6.53 -11.63
C HIS A 60 1.25 -6.37 -12.93
N GLN A 61 2.13 -5.37 -13.00
CA GLN A 61 2.92 -5.06 -14.20
C GLN A 61 4.37 -5.51 -14.00
N GLY A 62 4.69 -6.71 -14.47
CA GLY A 62 6.03 -7.31 -14.33
C GLY A 62 7.03 -6.86 -15.40
N ALA A 63 8.20 -7.51 -15.43
CA ALA A 63 9.27 -7.23 -16.41
C ALA A 63 8.95 -7.60 -17.87
N SER A 64 7.86 -8.33 -18.11
CA SER A 64 7.41 -8.71 -19.45
C SER A 64 5.87 -8.77 -19.51
N PRO A 65 5.26 -8.72 -20.71
CA PRO A 65 3.81 -8.87 -20.86
C PRO A 65 3.29 -10.20 -20.28
N ARG A 66 4.10 -11.27 -20.33
CA ARG A 66 3.72 -12.58 -19.76
C ARG A 66 3.74 -12.61 -18.24
N ALA A 67 4.54 -11.74 -17.61
CA ALA A 67 4.59 -11.55 -16.17
C ALA A 67 3.56 -10.51 -15.69
N SER A 68 2.72 -9.99 -16.59
CA SER A 68 1.64 -9.06 -16.25
C SER A 68 0.34 -9.84 -16.03
N VAL A 69 -0.10 -9.92 -14.78
CA VAL A 69 -1.18 -10.82 -14.33
C VAL A 69 -2.08 -10.16 -13.30
N CYS A 70 -3.29 -10.68 -13.12
CA CYS A 70 -4.22 -10.13 -12.15
C CYS A 70 -3.92 -10.63 -10.73
N CYS A 71 -3.60 -9.70 -9.83
CA CYS A 71 -3.33 -9.97 -8.41
C CYS A 71 -4.43 -9.37 -7.52
N LYS A 72 -4.71 -10.01 -6.39
CA LYS A 72 -5.80 -9.59 -5.48
C LYS A 72 -5.47 -8.26 -4.80
N LYS A 73 -6.44 -7.33 -4.76
CA LYS A 73 -6.30 -6.07 -4.01
C LYS A 73 -6.32 -6.31 -2.50
N ARG A 74 -5.55 -5.51 -1.75
CA ARG A 74 -5.44 -5.65 -0.28
C ARG A 74 -5.76 -4.37 0.51
N GLY A 75 -6.15 -3.27 -0.16
CA GLY A 75 -6.55 -2.05 0.53
C GLY A 75 -6.67 -0.88 -0.43
N ASP A 76 -6.55 0.32 0.12
CA ASP A 76 -6.36 1.53 -0.67
C ASP A 76 -4.93 1.54 -1.24
N VAL A 77 -4.78 1.97 -2.48
CA VAL A 77 -3.49 2.03 -3.18
C VAL A 77 -2.53 2.99 -2.46
N CYS A 78 -3.02 4.12 -2.00
CA CYS A 78 -2.19 5.19 -1.44
C CYS A 78 -1.80 4.96 0.03
N ASP A 79 -2.34 3.93 0.66
CA ASP A 79 -2.00 3.51 2.03
C ASP A 79 -0.98 2.35 2.04
N GLN A 80 -0.67 1.78 0.88
CA GLN A 80 0.24 0.65 0.79
C GLN A 80 1.70 1.07 0.86
N GLN A 81 2.51 0.26 1.53
CA GLN A 81 3.94 0.52 1.70
C GLN A 81 4.70 0.34 0.37
N LEU A 82 5.86 0.98 0.27
CA LEU A 82 6.81 0.70 -0.82
C LEU A 82 7.16 -0.79 -0.84
N MET A 83 7.08 -1.39 -2.02
CA MET A 83 7.54 -2.74 -2.25
C MET A 83 8.41 -2.84 -3.50
N VAL A 84 9.72 -3.01 -3.28
CA VAL A 84 10.72 -3.22 -4.32
C VAL A 84 10.47 -4.52 -5.11
N GLY A 85 9.83 -5.51 -4.49
CA GLY A 85 9.57 -6.81 -5.09
C GLY A 85 10.79 -7.73 -5.03
N VAL A 86 10.77 -8.79 -5.84
CA VAL A 86 11.85 -9.77 -5.97
C VAL A 86 12.21 -9.99 -7.43
N GLY A 87 13.43 -10.45 -7.69
CA GLY A 87 13.97 -10.67 -9.03
C GLY A 87 15.11 -9.71 -9.39
N ASP A 88 15.62 -9.84 -10.61
CA ASP A 88 16.83 -9.15 -11.08
C ASP A 88 16.53 -8.03 -12.08
N ALA A 89 15.25 -7.66 -12.26
CA ALA A 89 14.89 -6.59 -13.17
C ALA A 89 15.20 -5.21 -12.57
N HIS A 90 15.52 -4.26 -13.44
CA HIS A 90 15.71 -2.87 -13.07
C HIS A 90 14.64 -2.01 -13.76
N LEU A 91 13.44 -1.97 -13.19
CA LEU A 91 12.28 -1.29 -13.75
C LEU A 91 12.03 0.03 -13.00
N PRO A 92 12.27 1.21 -13.60
CA PRO A 92 11.91 2.48 -13.00
C PRO A 92 10.40 2.57 -12.80
N ARG A 93 9.97 2.89 -11.58
CA ARG A 93 8.57 3.02 -11.18
C ARG A 93 8.39 4.19 -10.24
N PHE A 94 7.14 4.55 -9.99
CA PHE A 94 6.76 5.51 -8.98
C PHE A 94 5.89 4.85 -7.93
N PHE A 95 6.08 5.21 -6.67
CA PHE A 95 5.17 4.87 -5.58
C PHE A 95 4.77 6.15 -4.86
N TYR A 96 3.59 6.14 -4.26
CA TYR A 96 3.19 7.21 -3.37
C TYR A 96 3.81 7.00 -1.98
N SER A 97 4.58 7.98 -1.51
CA SER A 97 5.17 8.03 -0.18
C SER A 97 4.22 8.77 0.77
N PRO A 98 3.56 8.10 1.74
CA PRO A 98 2.69 8.78 2.70
C PRO A 98 3.44 9.76 3.60
N THR A 99 4.74 9.53 3.81
CA THR A 99 5.62 10.38 4.63
C THR A 99 5.91 11.70 3.93
N GLU A 100 6.23 11.64 2.63
CA GLU A 100 6.54 12.82 1.83
C GLU A 100 5.29 13.48 1.24
N ASP A 101 4.17 12.76 1.19
CA ASP A 101 2.92 13.13 0.52
C ASP A 101 3.12 13.34 -1.00
N LEU A 102 4.04 12.59 -1.59
CA LEU A 102 4.47 12.75 -2.98
C LEU A 102 4.72 11.40 -3.65
N CYS A 103 4.64 11.42 -4.98
CA CYS A 103 5.03 10.30 -5.83
C CYS A 103 6.55 10.29 -6.05
N VAL A 104 7.21 9.29 -5.50
CA VAL A 104 8.66 9.15 -5.48
C VAL A 104 9.08 8.01 -6.39
N ALA A 105 10.18 8.20 -7.13
CA ALA A 105 10.73 7.17 -8.00
C ALA A 105 11.42 6.07 -7.19
N PHE A 106 11.28 4.82 -7.64
CA PHE A 106 12.01 3.68 -7.10
C PHE A 106 12.31 2.67 -8.21
N ASN A 107 13.23 1.75 -7.94
CA ASN A 107 13.52 0.65 -8.84
C ASN A 107 12.76 -0.61 -8.40
N TYR A 108 11.95 -1.18 -9.28
CA TYR A 108 11.14 -2.36 -9.04
C TYR A 108 11.78 -3.61 -9.68
N SER A 109 11.85 -4.70 -8.90
CA SER A 109 12.54 -5.95 -9.26
C SER A 109 11.76 -6.87 -10.20
N GLY A 110 10.51 -6.54 -10.51
CA GLY A 110 9.75 -7.18 -11.60
C GLY A 110 8.76 -8.28 -11.21
N LEU A 111 8.81 -8.78 -9.98
CA LEU A 111 7.83 -9.71 -9.42
C LEU A 111 7.40 -9.31 -8.00
N GLY A 112 6.16 -9.65 -7.64
CA GLY A 112 5.60 -9.37 -6.33
C GLY A 112 5.20 -7.91 -6.18
N GLY A 113 5.33 -7.39 -4.97
CA GLY A 113 4.91 -6.01 -4.70
C GLY A 113 3.40 -5.86 -4.63
N ASN A 114 2.94 -4.62 -4.73
CA ASN A 114 1.55 -4.25 -4.52
C ASN A 114 1.11 -3.21 -5.57
N GLU A 115 -0.10 -2.67 -5.43
CA GLU A 115 -0.69 -1.75 -6.42
C GLU A 115 -0.18 -0.31 -6.29
N ASN A 116 0.56 0.03 -5.21
CA ASN A 116 1.28 1.29 -5.07
C ASN A 116 2.59 1.28 -5.90
N ASN A 117 2.44 1.00 -7.20
CA ASN A 117 3.51 0.82 -8.15
C ASN A 117 3.02 1.26 -9.54
N PHE A 118 3.44 2.45 -9.95
CA PHE A 118 2.97 3.13 -11.16
C PHE A 118 4.09 3.22 -12.19
N LEU A 119 3.74 3.18 -13.48
CA LEU A 119 4.72 3.32 -14.56
C LEU A 119 5.21 4.76 -14.68
N THR A 120 4.31 5.72 -14.46
CA THR A 120 4.58 7.14 -14.61
C THR A 120 4.26 7.90 -13.33
N ARG A 121 4.96 9.03 -13.13
CA ARG A 121 4.66 9.96 -12.04
C ARG A 121 3.22 10.46 -12.11
N GLN A 122 2.73 10.77 -13.32
CA GLN A 122 1.38 11.26 -13.54
C GLN A 122 0.31 10.23 -13.13
N GLU A 123 0.49 8.94 -13.46
CA GLU A 123 -0.42 7.89 -12.99
C GLU A 123 -0.46 7.82 -11.46
N CYS A 124 0.70 7.91 -10.82
CA CYS A 124 0.79 7.94 -9.37
C CYS A 124 0.06 9.16 -8.79
N GLU A 125 0.27 10.36 -9.34
CA GLU A 125 -0.37 11.59 -8.83
C GLU A 125 -1.88 11.62 -9.10
N LEU A 126 -2.33 10.98 -10.18
CA LEU A 126 -3.76 10.82 -10.45
C LEU A 126 -4.42 9.84 -9.47
N ALA A 127 -3.72 8.75 -9.12
CA ALA A 127 -4.21 7.79 -8.14
C ALA A 127 -4.12 8.33 -6.69
N CYS A 128 -3.02 9.04 -6.40
CA CYS A 128 -2.62 9.50 -5.08
C CYS A 128 -2.20 10.99 -5.14
N PRO A 129 -3.15 11.93 -5.21
CA PRO A 129 -2.89 13.36 -5.44
C PRO A 129 -2.20 14.11 -4.28
N GLY A 130 -1.80 13.42 -3.20
CA GLY A 130 -1.24 14.04 -2.01
C GLY A 130 -2.28 14.75 -1.16
N TYR A 131 -2.38 14.37 0.10
CA TYR A 131 -3.46 14.79 1.01
C TYR A 131 -3.00 15.82 2.05
N LYS A 132 -1.68 16.03 2.20
CA LYS A 132 -1.11 16.98 3.14
C LYS A 132 -1.49 18.41 2.77
N GLY A 133 -1.93 19.14 3.78
CA GLY A 133 -2.40 20.53 3.65
C GLY A 133 -3.89 20.67 3.31
N TYR A 134 -4.59 19.59 2.95
CA TYR A 134 -6.05 19.65 2.76
C TYR A 134 -6.80 19.69 4.07
N CYS A 135 -6.41 18.88 5.04
CA CYS A 135 -7.05 18.80 6.34
C CYS A 135 -6.04 19.08 7.45
N PRO A 136 -6.45 19.75 8.55
CA PRO A 136 -5.60 19.95 9.72
C PRO A 136 -5.30 18.62 10.43
N HIS A 137 -6.24 17.68 10.34
CA HIS A 137 -6.13 16.33 10.89
C HIS A 137 -6.64 15.31 9.87
N GLY A 138 -5.90 14.21 9.71
CA GLY A 138 -6.28 13.12 8.82
C GLY A 138 -6.21 13.49 7.33
N LYS A 139 -6.91 12.69 6.53
CA LYS A 139 -7.02 12.85 5.06
C LYS A 139 -8.39 13.44 4.71
N PRO A 140 -8.50 14.18 3.59
CA PRO A 140 -9.80 14.59 3.09
C PRO A 140 -10.61 13.36 2.66
N LEU A 141 -11.92 13.49 2.68
CA LEU A 141 -12.84 12.47 2.18
C LEU A 141 -12.60 12.27 0.68
N ILE A 142 -12.37 11.02 0.29
CA ILE A 142 -12.23 10.63 -1.12
C ILE A 142 -13.49 9.85 -1.50
N GLN A 143 -14.20 10.36 -2.50
CA GLN A 143 -15.33 9.66 -3.11
C GLN A 143 -15.04 9.45 -4.60
N LYS A 144 -15.14 8.19 -5.06
CA LYS A 144 -14.89 7.80 -6.46
C LYS A 144 -13.52 8.28 -6.98
N GLY A 145 -12.49 8.21 -6.14
CA GLY A 145 -11.12 8.62 -6.47
C GLY A 145 -10.90 10.12 -6.59
N LYS A 146 -11.87 10.95 -6.17
CA LYS A 146 -11.74 12.41 -6.14
C LYS A 146 -11.92 12.93 -4.72
N ILE A 147 -11.17 13.97 -4.38
CA ILE A 147 -11.36 14.68 -3.11
C ILE A 147 -12.75 15.31 -3.13
N GLN A 148 -13.57 14.99 -2.13
CA GLN A 148 -14.90 15.54 -1.98
C GLN A 148 -14.80 17.02 -1.58
N THR A 149 -15.26 17.89 -2.47
CA THR A 149 -15.40 19.32 -2.20
C THR A 149 -16.71 19.60 -1.48
N CYS A 150 -16.74 20.72 -0.77
CA CYS A 150 -17.92 21.23 -0.09
C CYS A 150 -18.05 22.74 -0.32
N GLY A 151 -19.22 23.28 -0.02
CA GLY A 151 -19.53 24.68 -0.20
C GLY A 151 -20.89 25.02 0.40
N ILE A 152 -21.49 26.12 -0.07
CA ILE A 152 -22.80 26.58 0.40
C ILE A 152 -23.88 25.54 0.07
N ASP A 153 -23.89 25.03 -1.17
CA ASP A 153 -24.90 24.08 -1.65
C ASP A 153 -24.46 22.61 -1.55
N THR A 154 -23.21 22.36 -1.17
CA THR A 154 -22.64 21.01 -1.11
C THR A 154 -22.19 20.71 0.32
N ILE A 155 -23.02 19.92 1.03
CA ILE A 155 -22.81 19.57 2.43
C ILE A 155 -21.97 18.30 2.54
N CYS A 156 -21.07 18.26 3.52
CA CYS A 156 -20.30 17.05 3.83
C CYS A 156 -21.19 15.97 4.48
N PRO A 157 -20.90 14.69 4.23
CA PRO A 157 -21.64 13.61 4.86
C PRO A 157 -21.38 13.54 6.37
N LYS A 158 -22.16 12.73 7.09
CA LYS A 158 -22.01 12.51 8.54
C LYS A 158 -20.55 12.19 8.91
N ASN A 159 -20.06 12.78 10.01
CA ASN A 159 -18.68 12.70 10.52
C ASN A 159 -17.64 13.46 9.68
N TYR A 160 -18.06 14.33 8.76
CA TYR A 160 -17.17 15.21 8.01
C TYR A 160 -17.60 16.66 8.14
N LEU A 161 -16.62 17.55 8.30
CA LEU A 161 -16.79 18.98 8.34
C LEU A 161 -16.23 19.60 7.05
N CYS A 162 -16.89 20.65 6.56
CA CYS A 162 -16.38 21.44 5.46
C CYS A 162 -15.20 22.31 5.94
N HIS A 163 -14.00 22.04 5.44
CA HIS A 163 -12.78 22.76 5.77
C HIS A 163 -12.28 23.56 4.57
N VAL A 164 -12.02 24.85 4.78
CA VAL A 164 -11.41 25.73 3.77
C VAL A 164 -9.91 25.51 3.78
N THR A 165 -9.39 24.82 2.76
CA THR A 165 -7.95 24.58 2.66
C THR A 165 -7.23 25.77 2.01
N ARG A 166 -5.98 25.98 2.41
CA ARG A 166 -5.05 26.90 1.73
C ARG A 166 -4.48 26.32 0.43
N LYS A 167 -4.62 25.00 0.22
CA LYS A 167 -4.16 24.28 -0.98
C LYS A 167 -5.24 24.39 -2.06
N GLU A 168 -4.89 24.94 -3.22
CA GLU A 168 -5.79 25.05 -4.39
C GLU A 168 -7.10 25.85 -4.15
N THR A 169 -7.15 26.71 -3.12
CA THR A 169 -8.27 27.63 -2.82
C THR A 169 -9.66 26.96 -2.81
N ARG A 170 -9.74 25.70 -2.40
CA ARG A 170 -10.98 24.91 -2.39
C ARG A 170 -11.43 24.57 -0.99
N SER A 171 -12.71 24.27 -0.82
CA SER A 171 -13.22 23.73 0.44
C SER A 171 -13.46 22.24 0.28
N VAL A 172 -12.99 21.46 1.25
CA VAL A 172 -12.99 19.99 1.19
C VAL A 172 -13.60 19.40 2.45
N CYS A 173 -14.19 18.21 2.33
CA CYS A 173 -14.71 17.49 3.48
C CYS A 173 -13.56 16.81 4.22
N CYS A 174 -13.30 17.25 5.45
CA CYS A 174 -12.31 16.66 6.35
C CYS A 174 -13.01 15.89 7.47
N SER A 175 -12.40 14.80 7.94
CA SER A 175 -12.95 14.03 9.06
C SER A 175 -13.15 14.94 10.27
N ASP A 176 -14.33 14.86 10.88
CA ASP A 176 -14.68 15.62 12.07
C ASP A 176 -13.73 15.24 13.23
N PRO A 177 -12.95 16.19 13.77
CA PRO A 177 -12.07 15.93 14.90
C PRO A 177 -12.78 15.34 16.12
N ALA A 178 -14.05 15.66 16.32
CA ALA A 178 -14.84 15.12 17.42
C ALA A 178 -14.89 13.58 17.40
N HIS A 179 -14.82 12.96 16.22
CA HIS A 179 -14.86 11.50 16.07
C HIS A 179 -13.68 10.80 16.76
N PHE A 180 -12.49 11.42 16.82
CA PHE A 180 -11.32 10.82 17.46
C PHE A 180 -10.87 11.55 18.72
N CYS A 181 -11.09 12.86 18.84
CA CYS A 181 -10.73 13.63 20.03
C CYS A 181 -11.63 13.31 21.23
N LEU A 182 -12.86 12.85 21.01
CA LEU A 182 -13.81 12.52 22.08
C LEU A 182 -13.85 11.03 22.43
N LEU A 183 -13.00 10.21 21.78
CA LEU A 183 -12.83 8.81 22.14
C LEU A 183 -12.28 8.68 23.56
N GLU A 184 -12.63 7.58 24.21
CA GLU A 184 -12.07 7.28 25.52
C GLU A 184 -10.57 6.98 25.40
N LYS A 185 -9.82 7.42 26.40
CA LYS A 185 -8.38 7.25 26.47
C LYS A 185 -8.04 5.79 26.76
N GLU A 186 -7.49 5.09 25.77
CA GLU A 186 -7.05 3.71 25.93
C GLU A 186 -5.53 3.62 26.16
N PRO A 187 -5.06 3.07 27.30
CA PRO A 187 -3.63 2.90 27.53
C PRO A 187 -3.00 1.86 26.60
N GLY A 188 -3.78 1.02 25.92
CA GLY A 188 -3.27 -0.13 25.18
C GLY A 188 -2.89 -1.31 26.08
N PRO A 189 -2.56 -2.48 25.51
CA PRO A 189 -2.35 -3.73 26.25
C PRO A 189 -0.92 -3.95 26.76
N CYS A 190 0.05 -3.14 26.36
CA CYS A 190 1.47 -3.37 26.68
C CYS A 190 1.84 -2.98 28.12
N ASP A 191 3.12 -3.06 28.51
CA ASP A 191 3.57 -2.82 29.89
C ASP A 191 4.36 -1.51 30.10
N GLN A 192 5.17 -1.10 29.12
CA GLN A 192 6.07 0.05 29.30
C GLN A 192 5.30 1.36 29.24
N LYS A 193 5.37 2.16 30.30
CA LYS A 193 4.66 3.44 30.37
C LYS A 193 5.36 4.52 29.55
N LEU A 194 4.60 5.16 28.67
CA LEU A 194 5.00 6.33 27.89
C LEU A 194 3.99 7.45 28.09
N SER A 195 4.48 8.62 28.49
CA SER A 195 3.68 9.82 28.63
C SER A 195 3.32 10.42 27.26
N LYS A 196 2.03 10.48 26.94
CA LYS A 196 1.47 11.19 25.78
C LYS A 196 0.44 12.24 26.24
N TYR A 197 -0.20 12.93 25.31
CA TYR A 197 -1.30 13.86 25.58
C TYR A 197 -2.60 13.32 25.01
N ALA A 198 -3.71 13.54 25.72
CA ALA A 198 -5.07 13.21 25.31
C ALA A 198 -6.01 14.39 25.58
N TYR A 199 -7.04 14.56 24.75
CA TYR A 199 -8.00 15.63 24.93
C TYR A 199 -9.01 15.29 26.04
N ASN A 200 -9.17 16.18 27.01
CA ASN A 200 -10.17 16.04 28.06
C ASN A 200 -11.44 16.81 27.66
N LYS A 201 -12.50 16.08 27.27
CA LYS A 201 -13.77 16.68 26.84
C LYS A 201 -14.50 17.48 27.92
N THR A 202 -14.28 17.18 29.20
CA THR A 202 -14.91 17.87 30.33
C THR A 202 -14.24 19.22 30.59
N LEU A 203 -12.92 19.27 30.43
CA LEU A 203 -12.12 20.49 30.70
C LEU A 203 -11.79 21.29 29.42
N GLY A 204 -12.03 20.71 28.24
CA GLY A 204 -11.71 21.32 26.96
C GLY A 204 -10.22 21.47 26.66
N ILE A 205 -9.34 20.75 27.37
CA ILE A 205 -7.87 20.90 27.29
C ILE A 205 -7.15 19.57 27.02
N CYS A 206 -6.00 19.64 26.35
CA CYS A 206 -5.08 18.50 26.22
C CYS A 206 -4.33 18.27 27.53
N GLN A 207 -4.46 17.07 28.09
CA GLN A 207 -3.81 16.67 29.34
C GLN A 207 -2.88 15.49 29.12
N LYS A 208 -1.88 15.38 29.99
CA LYS A 208 -0.94 14.25 29.98
C LYS A 208 -1.68 12.95 30.31
N PHE A 209 -1.39 11.90 29.56
CA PHE A 209 -1.97 10.56 29.66
C PHE A 209 -0.88 9.50 29.54
N GLU A 210 -0.92 8.47 30.39
CA GLU A 210 0.03 7.35 30.33
C GLU A 210 -0.47 6.28 29.35
N THR A 211 0.22 6.16 28.22
CA THR A 211 0.05 5.04 27.28
C THR A 211 1.01 3.92 27.62
N ARG A 212 0.67 2.71 27.19
CA ARG A 212 1.50 1.52 27.34
C ARG A 212 2.01 1.10 25.96
N VAL A 213 3.33 0.99 25.84
CA VAL A 213 4.02 0.62 24.61
C VAL A 213 4.79 -0.68 24.81
N SER A 214 5.00 -1.41 23.72
CA SER A 214 5.93 -2.54 23.73
C SER A 214 7.35 -2.00 23.85
N PRO A 215 8.27 -2.70 24.54
CA PRO A 215 9.67 -2.33 24.52
C PRO A 215 10.13 -2.25 23.07
N SER A 216 10.61 -1.09 22.63
CA SER A 216 11.15 -0.98 21.28
C SER A 216 12.28 -2.00 21.15
N THR A 217 12.22 -2.87 20.16
CA THR A 217 13.42 -3.36 19.50
C THR A 217 14.12 -2.13 18.94
N THR A 218 14.92 -1.49 19.79
CA THR A 218 16.01 -0.64 19.35
C THR A 218 16.77 -1.50 18.36
N LEU A 219 16.78 -1.10 17.09
CA LEU A 219 17.75 -1.62 16.15
C LEU A 219 19.10 -1.60 16.88
N ALA A 220 19.71 -2.78 17.02
CA ALA A 220 21.13 -2.83 17.26
C ALA A 220 21.75 -1.99 16.15
N ALA A 221 22.28 -0.83 16.52
CA ALA A 221 23.33 -0.22 15.73
C ALA A 221 24.41 -1.30 15.65
N VAL A 222 24.55 -1.90 14.47
CA VAL A 222 25.79 -2.57 14.10
C VAL A 222 26.82 -1.45 14.06
N ALA A 223 27.48 -1.23 15.20
CA ALA A 223 28.77 -0.59 15.22
C ALA A 223 29.74 -1.62 14.64
N THR A 224 30.26 -1.29 13.46
CA THR A 224 31.46 -1.88 12.86
C THR A 224 32.64 -1.83 13.82
#